data_AF-A0A968LSI2-F1
#
_entry.id   AF-A0A968LSI2-F1
#
_cell.length_a   1.000
_cell.length_b   1.000
_cell.length_c   1.000
_cell.angle_alpha   90.00
_cell.angle_beta   90.00
_cell.angle_gamma   90.00
#
_symmetry.space_group_name_H-M   'P 1'
#
loop_
_entity.id
_entity.type
_entity.pdbx_description
1 polymer ?
#
loop_
_entity_poly.entity_id
_entity_poly.type
_entity_poly.pdbx_seq_one_letter_code
_entity_poly.pdbx_strand_id
1 'polypeptide(L)'
;MFFMRRKPSEPQFLKLESQNAYRVRVKTARHGEIVEVRFTKSGDISPGENGGYFVRKAIVGSKHFDRATLEVTWSANYSKPVVSVDGGEAIPVNEWQ
;
A
#
# COMPACT_ATOMS: atom_id res chain seq x y z
N MET A 1 1.80 -23.20 31.74
CA MET A 1 1.51 -21.87 31.15
C MET A 1 2.17 -21.79 29.78
N PHE A 2 1.39 -21.84 28.69
CA PHE A 2 1.93 -21.68 27.34
C PHE A 2 1.91 -20.20 26.97
N PHE A 3 3.08 -19.55 27.01
CA PHE A 3 3.25 -18.19 26.51
C PHE A 3 3.34 -18.24 24.98
N MET A 4 2.21 -17.99 24.33
CA MET A 4 2.12 -17.83 22.88
C MET A 4 2.81 -16.51 22.51
N ARG A 5 4.08 -16.59 22.11
CA ARG A 5 4.81 -15.48 21.47
C ARG A 5 4.04 -15.07 20.23
N ARG A 6 3.28 -13.98 20.31
CA ARG A 6 2.66 -13.33 19.15
C ARG A 6 3.81 -12.96 18.20
N LYS A 7 3.84 -13.53 16.99
CA LYS A 7 4.75 -13.07 15.93
C LYS A 7 4.51 -11.55 15.77
N PRO A 8 5.56 -10.73 15.61
CA PRO A 8 5.40 -9.34 15.22
C PRO A 8 4.51 -9.32 13.97
N SER A 9 3.42 -8.54 14.01
CA SER A 9 2.63 -8.31 12.79
C SER A 9 3.55 -7.72 11.74
N GLU A 10 3.51 -8.27 10.53
CA GLU A 10 4.20 -7.68 9.37
C GLU A 10 3.86 -6.18 9.27
N PRO A 11 4.83 -5.31 8.91
CA PRO A 11 4.57 -3.88 8.82
C PRO A 11 3.39 -3.62 7.88
N GLN A 12 2.33 -3.05 8.44
CA GLN A 12 1.13 -2.75 7.69
C GLN A 12 1.33 -1.42 6.95
N PHE A 13 1.43 -1.47 5.62
CA PHE A 13 1.59 -0.29 4.78
C PHE A 13 0.24 0.35 4.37
N LEU A 14 -0.85 -0.39 4.56
CA LEU A 14 -2.21 0.01 4.18
C LEU A 14 -3.02 0.39 5.40
N LYS A 15 -3.41 1.66 5.48
CA LYS A 15 -4.38 2.14 6.47
C LYS A 15 -5.79 2.05 5.89
N LEU A 16 -6.69 1.37 6.59
CA LEU A 16 -8.11 1.40 6.26
C LEU A 16 -8.68 2.72 6.79
N GLU A 17 -9.11 3.62 5.89
CA GLU A 17 -9.64 4.94 6.25
C GLU A 17 -11.16 4.90 6.42
N SER A 18 -11.84 4.03 5.66
CA SER A 18 -13.27 3.75 5.78
C SER A 18 -13.54 2.30 5.40
N GLN A 19 -14.79 1.83 5.49
CA GLN A 19 -15.16 0.46 5.10
C GLN A 19 -14.73 0.11 3.66
N ASN A 20 -14.66 1.12 2.77
CA ASN A 20 -14.40 0.95 1.34
C ASN A 20 -13.12 1.65 0.83
N ALA A 21 -12.33 2.31 1.67
CA ALA A 21 -11.16 3.07 1.22
C ALA A 21 -9.89 2.71 2.00
N TYR A 22 -8.81 2.57 1.25
CA TYR A 22 -7.46 2.42 1.74
C TYR A 22 -6.65 3.68 1.49
N ARG A 23 -5.69 3.92 2.38
CA ARG A 23 -4.67 4.96 2.25
C ARG A 23 -3.29 4.31 2.39
N VAL A 24 -2.35 4.80 1.60
CA VAL A 24 -0.93 4.42 1.63
C VAL A 24 -0.10 5.70 1.54
N ARG A 25 1.02 5.76 2.27
CA ARG A 25 2.03 6.81 2.10
C ARG A 25 3.21 6.23 1.31
N VAL A 26 3.61 6.91 0.24
CA VAL A 26 4.74 6.53 -0.60
C VAL A 26 5.77 7.65 -0.56
N LYS A 27 7.01 7.31 -0.25
CA LYS A 27 8.15 8.23 -0.31
C LYS A 27 8.91 8.03 -1.60
N THR A 28 9.09 9.08 -2.39
CA THR A 28 9.81 9.00 -3.67
C THR A 28 11.31 8.81 -3.46
N ALA A 29 11.96 8.05 -4.34
CA ALA A 29 13.37 7.67 -4.14
C ALA A 29 14.35 8.85 -4.26
N ARG A 30 14.09 9.82 -5.16
CA ARG A 30 15.09 10.86 -5.51
C ARG A 30 15.12 12.00 -4.50
N HIS A 31 13.97 12.58 -4.19
CA HIS A 31 13.88 13.74 -3.29
C HIS A 31 13.19 13.44 -1.96
N GLY A 32 12.73 12.20 -1.74
CA GLY A 32 12.08 11.81 -0.49
C GLY A 32 10.72 12.48 -0.27
N GLU A 33 10.05 12.92 -1.33
CA GLU A 33 8.71 13.51 -1.23
C GLU A 33 7.71 12.43 -0.79
N ILE A 34 6.94 12.70 0.26
CA ILE A 34 5.90 11.79 0.73
C ILE A 34 4.60 12.15 0.04
N VAL A 35 4.06 11.22 -0.74
CA VAL A 35 2.78 11.33 -1.42
C VAL A 35 1.79 10.36 -0.80
N GLU A 36 0.60 10.86 -0.49
CA GLU A 36 -0.48 10.06 0.06
C GLU A 36 -1.40 9.59 -1.06
N VAL A 37 -1.59 8.28 -1.15
CA VAL A 37 -2.43 7.66 -2.17
C VAL A 37 -3.65 7.08 -1.49
N ARG A 38 -4.83 7.51 -1.95
CA ARG A 38 -6.12 6.95 -1.56
C ARG A 38 -6.72 6.18 -2.72
N PHE A 39 -7.23 4.99 -2.44
CA PHE A 39 -7.97 4.18 -3.41
C PHE A 39 -9.08 3.39 -2.72
N THR A 40 -10.07 2.97 -3.50
CA THR A 40 -11.30 2.33 -3.04
C THR A 40 -11.40 0.88 -3.50
N LYS A 41 -12.05 0.02 -2.70
CA LYS A 41 -12.21 -1.40 -3.05
C LYS A 41 -13.11 -1.60 -4.26
N SER A 42 -14.14 -0.76 -4.39
CA SER A 42 -15.15 -0.88 -5.44
C SER A 42 -14.75 -0.23 -6.76
N GLY A 43 -13.87 0.78 -6.76
CA GLY A 43 -13.58 1.60 -7.94
C GLY A 43 -12.18 1.46 -8.50
N ASP A 44 -11.20 1.04 -7.70
CA ASP A 44 -9.79 1.09 -8.10
C ASP A 44 -9.13 -0.28 -8.19
N ILE A 45 -9.73 -1.30 -7.58
CA ILE A 45 -9.17 -2.65 -7.52
C ILE A 45 -9.67 -3.47 -8.70
N SER A 46 -8.72 -4.03 -9.44
CA SER A 46 -8.95 -4.89 -10.59
C SER A 46 -8.78 -6.36 -10.22
N PRO A 47 -9.51 -7.28 -10.87
CA PRO A 47 -9.23 -8.71 -10.77
C PRO A 47 -7.85 -9.00 -11.37
N GLY A 48 -7.03 -9.75 -10.64
CA GLY A 48 -5.72 -10.23 -11.09
C GLY A 48 -5.81 -11.63 -11.70
N GLU A 49 -4.66 -12.11 -12.17
CA GLU A 49 -4.53 -13.47 -12.67
C GLU A 49 -4.74 -14.48 -11.52
N ASN A 50 -5.32 -15.65 -11.84
CA ASN A 50 -5.62 -16.72 -10.87
C ASN A 50 -6.63 -16.32 -9.77
N GLY A 51 -7.51 -15.36 -10.04
CA GLY A 51 -8.59 -14.96 -9.14
C GLY A 51 -8.16 -14.06 -7.98
N GLY A 52 -6.91 -13.58 -7.99
CA GLY A 52 -6.44 -12.54 -7.06
C GLY A 52 -7.00 -11.15 -7.40
N TYR A 53 -6.50 -10.14 -6.70
CA TYR A 53 -6.86 -8.75 -6.97
C TYR A 53 -5.63 -7.87 -6.95
N PHE A 54 -5.65 -6.76 -7.68
CA PHE A 54 -4.58 -5.78 -7.62
C PHE A 54 -5.08 -4.36 -7.85
N VAL A 55 -4.29 -3.39 -7.40
CA VAL A 55 -4.39 -1.99 -7.83
C VAL A 55 -3.01 -1.49 -8.19
N ARG A 56 -2.91 -0.75 -9.29
CA ARG A 56 -1.70 -0.05 -9.69
C ARG A 56 -2.00 1.43 -9.85
N LYS A 57 -1.21 2.28 -9.20
CA LYS A 57 -1.33 3.73 -9.29
C LYS A 57 0.02 4.34 -9.64
N ALA A 58 0.04 5.12 -10.72
CA ALA A 58 1.13 6.04 -11.00
C ALA A 58 1.04 7.22 -10.04
N ILE A 59 2.17 7.58 -9.46
CA ILE A 59 2.33 8.65 -8.47
C ILE A 59 3.32 9.64 -9.04
N VAL A 60 2.98 10.93 -8.96
CA VAL A 60 3.88 12.02 -9.33
C VAL A 60 3.91 13.00 -8.17
N GLY A 61 5.11 13.25 -7.65
CA GLY A 61 5.35 14.26 -6.62
C GLY A 61 4.97 15.65 -7.12
N SER A 62 4.43 16.47 -6.22
CA SER A 62 3.99 17.83 -6.51
C SER A 62 5.15 18.83 -6.60
N LYS A 63 6.27 18.57 -5.92
CA LYS A 63 7.39 19.51 -5.80
C LYS A 63 8.45 19.26 -6.86
N HIS A 64 8.87 18.00 -7.00
CA HIS A 64 9.98 17.62 -7.87
C HIS A 64 9.57 16.75 -9.05
N PHE A 65 8.27 16.46 -9.20
CA PHE A 65 7.74 15.59 -10.25
C PHE A 65 8.39 14.20 -10.31
N ASP A 66 8.90 13.74 -9.17
CA ASP A 66 9.40 12.39 -9.02
C ASP A 66 8.27 11.40 -9.30
N ARG A 67 8.57 10.38 -10.09
CA ARG A 67 7.62 9.33 -10.43
C ARG A 67 7.85 8.11 -9.55
N ALA A 68 6.76 7.56 -9.06
CA ALA A 68 6.73 6.24 -8.44
C ALA A 68 5.49 5.49 -8.93
N THR A 69 5.51 4.17 -8.85
CA THR A 69 4.35 3.32 -9.12
C THR A 69 4.07 2.50 -7.89
N LEU A 70 2.89 2.69 -7.30
CA LEU A 70 2.38 1.83 -6.24
C LEU A 70 1.64 0.67 -6.88
N GLU A 71 1.98 -0.55 -6.47
CA GLU A 71 1.21 -1.74 -6.74
C GLU A 71 0.85 -2.43 -5.42
N VAL A 72 -0.42 -2.80 -5.29
CA VAL A 72 -0.89 -3.59 -4.17
C VAL A 72 -1.62 -4.80 -4.74
N THR A 73 -1.25 -5.99 -4.26
CA THR A 73 -1.86 -7.25 -4.68
C THR A 73 -2.48 -7.97 -3.49
N TRP A 74 -3.58 -8.68 -3.73
CA TRP A 74 -4.25 -9.53 -2.76
C TRP A 74 -4.45 -10.93 -3.34
N SER A 75 -4.46 -11.93 -2.46
CA SER A 75 -4.89 -13.28 -2.84
C SER A 75 -6.40 -13.34 -3.13
N ALA A 76 -6.88 -14.46 -3.67
CA ALA A 76 -8.27 -14.61 -4.13
C ALA A 76 -9.35 -14.41 -3.04
N ASN A 77 -8.99 -14.62 -1.79
CA ASN A 77 -9.83 -14.36 -0.61
C ASN A 77 -9.70 -12.91 -0.08
N TYR A 78 -9.09 -12.01 -0.86
CA TYR A 78 -8.84 -10.61 -0.47
C TYR A 78 -7.98 -10.44 0.80
N SER A 79 -7.20 -11.47 1.14
CA SER A 79 -6.35 -11.47 2.34
C SER A 79 -4.91 -11.06 2.01
N LYS A 80 -4.17 -10.64 3.04
CA LYS A 80 -2.71 -10.42 3.01
C LYS A 80 -2.25 -9.54 1.84
N PRO A 81 -2.54 -8.23 1.88
CA PRO A 81 -2.05 -7.33 0.86
C PRO A 81 -0.52 -7.33 0.80
N VAL A 82 0.03 -7.50 -0.40
CA VAL A 82 1.45 -7.25 -0.67
C VAL A 82 1.56 -5.89 -1.32
N VAL A 83 2.36 -5.02 -0.73
CA VAL A 83 2.61 -3.66 -1.25
C VAL A 83 3.99 -3.62 -1.87
N SER A 84 4.07 -3.21 -3.13
CA SER A 84 5.30 -2.94 -3.84
C SER A 84 5.28 -1.51 -4.38
N VAL A 85 6.44 -0.87 -4.35
CA VAL A 85 6.62 0.46 -4.92
C VAL A 85 7.83 0.42 -5.84
N ASP A 86 7.63 0.84 -7.08
CA ASP A 86 8.72 1.14 -8.00
C ASP A 86 8.99 2.65 -8.00
N GLY A 87 10.26 3.06 -7.98
CA GLY A 87 10.66 4.48 -7.89
C GLY A 87 10.51 5.12 -6.51
N GLY A 88 10.39 4.32 -5.44
CA GLY A 88 10.24 4.81 -4.07
C GLY A 88 10.08 3.68 -3.04
N GLU A 89 9.56 4.04 -1.86
CA GLU A 89 9.28 3.12 -0.76
C GLU A 89 7.91 3.41 -0.13
N ALA A 90 7.19 2.37 0.29
CA ALA A 90 5.97 2.54 1.07
C ALA A 90 6.33 2.77 2.54
N ILE A 91 5.67 3.75 3.18
CA ILE A 91 5.90 4.07 4.59
C ILE A 91 4.94 3.23 5.46
N PRO A 92 5.46 2.46 6.44
CA PRO A 92 4.64 1.72 7.40
C PRO A 92 3.66 2.61 8.17
N VAL A 93 2.43 2.16 8.41
CA VAL A 93 1.38 2.95 9.07
C VAL A 93 1.76 3.40 10.49
N ASN A 94 2.60 2.64 11.19
CA ASN A 94 3.12 2.99 12.51
C ASN A 94 4.12 4.16 12.49
N GLU A 95 4.65 4.54 11.33
CA GLU A 95 5.54 5.69 11.15
C GLU A 95 4.77 6.96 10.74
N TRP A 96 3.44 6.88 10.62
CA TRP A 96 2.61 8.02 10.26
C TRP A 96 2.29 8.81 11.53
N GLN A 97 3.21 9.70 11.93
CA GLN A 97 2.89 10.74 12.91
C GLN A 97 1.93 11.78 12.31
#